data_AF-A0A9E2FVF6-F1
#
_entry.id   AF-A0A9E2FVF6-F1
#
_cell.length_a   1.000
_cell.length_b   1.000
_cell.length_c   1.000
_cell.angle_alpha   90.00
_cell.angle_beta   90.00
_cell.angle_gamma   90.00
#
_symmetry.space_group_name_H-M   'P 1'
#
loop_
_entity.id
_entity.type
_entity.pdbx_description
1 polymer ?
#
loop_
_entity_poly.entity_id
_entity_poly.type
_entity_poly.pdbx_seq_one_letter_code
_entity_poly.pdbx_strand_id
1 'polypeptide(L)'
;MADRFTDKQGQYLAFIESYMVMYGKAPAEADLQRFFGVMPPTIHQMILQLEKLGLISRIPGQPRSIRLLIDADQIPRLKRPR
;
A
#
# COMPACT_ATOMS: atom_id res chain seq x y z
N MET A 1 13.08 9.79 16.29
CA MET A 1 11.94 10.08 15.40
C MET A 1 11.03 8.87 15.48
N ALA A 2 9.76 9.03 15.87
CA ALA A 2 8.83 7.91 15.87
C ALA A 2 8.69 7.43 14.42
N ASP A 3 9.02 6.18 14.15
CA ASP A 3 8.97 5.63 12.79
C ASP A 3 7.56 5.81 12.22
N ARG A 4 7.46 6.59 11.13
CA ARG A 4 6.21 7.05 10.51
C ARG A 4 5.31 5.90 10.06
N PHE A 5 5.89 4.71 9.88
CA PHE A 5 5.21 3.44 9.64
C PHE A 5 6.13 2.28 10.05
N THR A 6 5.54 1.11 10.27
CA THR A 6 6.24 -0.15 10.50
C THR A 6 6.84 -0.71 9.21
N ASP A 7 7.80 -1.64 9.32
CA ASP A 7 8.36 -2.36 8.16
C ASP A 7 7.28 -2.96 7.25
N LYS A 8 6.25 -3.59 7.84
CA LYS A 8 5.17 -4.21 7.07
C LYS A 8 4.36 -3.17 6.30
N GLN A 9 4.01 -2.06 6.94
CA GLN A 9 3.31 -0.95 6.29
C GLN A 9 4.15 -0.33 5.17
N GLY A 10 5.45 -0.14 5.41
CA GLY A 10 6.39 0.33 4.40
C GLY A 10 6.42 -0.57 3.16
N GLN A 11 6.33 -1.90 3.33
CA GLN A 11 6.24 -2.82 2.20
C GLN A 11 4.93 -2.71 1.40
N TYR A 12 3.81 -2.38 2.05
CA TYR A 12 2.56 -2.10 1.33
C TYR A 12 2.66 -0.81 0.51
N LEU A 13 3.25 0.24 1.09
CA LEU A 13 3.52 1.50 0.39
C LEU A 13 4.45 1.26 -0.81
N ALA A 14 5.51 0.46 -0.62
CA ALA A 14 6.44 0.07 -1.67
C ALA A 14 5.74 -0.71 -2.80
N PHE A 15 4.83 -1.62 -2.46
CA PHE A 15 4.08 -2.34 -3.49
C PHE A 15 3.18 -1.39 -4.28
N ILE A 16 2.48 -0.49 -3.60
CA ILE A 16 1.59 0.49 -4.23
C ILE A 16 2.38 1.40 -5.18
N GLU A 17 3.53 1.93 -4.73
CA GLU A 17 4.43 2.76 -5.53
C GLU A 17 4.91 2.00 -6.77
N SER A 18 5.49 0.81 -6.58
CA SER A 18 6.08 0.05 -7.68
C SER A 18 5.02 -0.42 -8.67
N TYR A 19 3.81 -0.73 -8.20
CA TYR A 19 2.69 -1.06 -9.08
C TYR A 19 2.27 0.16 -9.92
N MET A 20 2.23 1.37 -9.35
CA MET A 20 1.96 2.59 -10.12
C MET A 20 3.05 2.88 -11.15
N VAL A 21 4.33 2.68 -10.81
CA VAL A 21 5.45 2.82 -11.75
C VAL A 21 5.34 1.84 -12.91
N MET A 22 5.00 0.57 -12.65
CA MET A 22 4.93 -0.46 -13.68
C MET A 22 3.66 -0.38 -14.54
N TYR A 23 2.51 -0.04 -13.95
CA TYR A 23 1.21 -0.17 -14.60
C TYR A 23 0.46 1.14 -14.81
N GLY A 24 1.00 2.28 -14.34
CA GLY A 24 0.41 3.61 -14.52
C GLY A 24 -0.90 3.85 -13.76
N LYS A 25 -1.27 2.95 -12.83
CA LYS A 25 -2.52 3.02 -12.05
C LYS A 25 -2.32 2.39 -10.68
N ALA A 26 -3.15 2.78 -9.71
CA ALA A 26 -3.11 2.18 -8.39
C ALA A 26 -3.53 0.70 -8.41
N PRO A 27 -3.00 -0.15 -7.52
CA PRO A 27 -3.46 -1.52 -7.36
C PRO A 27 -4.89 -1.57 -6.82
N ALA A 28 -5.61 -2.64 -7.13
CA ALA A 28 -6.81 -3.04 -6.40
C ALA A 28 -6.42 -3.88 -5.16
N GLU A 29 -7.37 -4.06 -4.22
CA GLU A 29 -7.14 -4.94 -3.06
C GLU A 29 -6.75 -6.37 -3.47
N ALA A 30 -7.31 -6.88 -4.58
CA ALA A 30 -6.96 -8.19 -5.12
C ALA A 30 -5.51 -8.28 -5.63
N ASP A 31 -4.92 -7.18 -6.10
CA ASP A 31 -3.51 -7.16 -6.54
C ASP A 31 -2.58 -7.26 -5.32
N LEU A 32 -2.92 -6.53 -4.25
CA LEU A 32 -2.24 -6.62 -2.95
C LEU A 32 -2.39 -8.02 -2.34
N GLN A 33 -3.58 -8.60 -2.41
CA GLN A 33 -3.86 -9.95 -1.93
C GLN A 33 -2.96 -10.99 -2.61
N ARG A 34 -2.86 -10.93 -3.95
CA ARG A 34 -2.02 -11.84 -4.74
C ARG A 34 -0.55 -11.70 -4.42
N PHE A 35 -0.07 -10.46 -4.24
CA PHE A 35 1.34 -10.24 -3.93
C PHE A 35 1.70 -10.68 -2.52
N PHE A 36 0.91 -10.28 -1.51
CA PHE A 36 1.21 -10.57 -0.11
C PHE A 36 0.76 -11.96 0.38
N GLY A 37 -0.08 -12.66 -0.39
CA GLY A 37 -0.56 -14.00 -0.02
C GLY A 37 -1.44 -14.04 1.23
N VAL A 38 -2.05 -12.92 1.61
CA VAL A 38 -2.92 -12.81 2.80
C VAL A 38 -4.40 -12.73 2.42
N MET A 39 -5.29 -12.90 3.39
CA MET A 39 -6.74 -12.88 3.14
C MET A 39 -7.26 -11.45 2.85
N PRO A 40 -8.37 -11.31 2.09
CA PRO A 40 -8.95 -10.00 1.78
C PRO A 40 -9.22 -9.10 2.99
N PRO A 41 -9.75 -9.60 4.13
CA PRO A 41 -9.93 -8.77 5.32
C PRO A 41 -8.62 -8.19 5.85
N THR A 42 -7.51 -8.93 5.75
CA THR A 42 -6.18 -8.45 6.18
C THR A 42 -5.68 -7.31 5.30
N ILE A 43 -5.89 -7.41 3.98
CA ILE A 43 -5.57 -6.32 3.04
C ILE A 43 -6.41 -5.09 3.36
N HIS A 44 -7.73 -5.28 3.50
CA HIS A 44 -8.65 -4.19 3.77
C HIS A 44 -8.27 -3.44 5.06
N GLN A 45 -8.02 -4.17 6.15
CA GLN A 45 -7.59 -3.57 7.42
C GLN A 45 -6.25 -2.83 7.30
N MET A 46 -5.29 -3.35 6.55
CA MET A 46 -4.03 -2.65 6.30
C MET A 46 -4.24 -1.34 5.55
N ILE A 47 -5.10 -1.33 4.51
CA ILE A 47 -5.43 -0.11 3.76
C ILE A 47 -6.08 0.94 4.67
N LEU A 48 -7.04 0.54 5.52
CA LEU A 48 -7.66 1.43 6.50
C LEU A 48 -6.62 2.02 7.47
N GLN A 49 -5.65 1.21 7.89
CA GLN A 49 -4.60 1.66 8.80
C GLN A 49 -3.65 2.66 8.11
N LEU A 50 -3.25 2.41 6.87
CA LEU A 50 -2.41 3.34 6.09
C LEU A 50 -3.14 4.67 5.83
N GLU A 51 -4.44 4.62 5.55
CA GLU A 51 -5.28 5.81 5.39
C GLU A 51 -5.39 6.60 6.70
N LYS A 52 -5.64 5.92 7.82
CA LYS A 52 -5.70 6.53 9.16
C LYS A 52 -4.38 7.21 9.55
N LEU A 53 -3.25 6.65 9.12
CA LEU A 53 -1.92 7.24 9.34
C LEU A 53 -1.60 8.40 8.39
N GLY A 54 -2.48 8.73 7.45
CA GLY A 54 -2.25 9.78 6.45
C GLY A 54 -1.15 9.43 5.45
N LEU A 55 -0.86 8.15 5.25
CA LEU A 55 0.17 7.67 4.31
C LEU A 55 -0.41 7.47 2.91
N ILE A 56 -1.72 7.19 2.84
CA ILE A 56 -2.48 7.07 1.60
C ILE A 56 -3.83 7.78 1.74
N SER A 57 -4.47 8.07 0.61
CA SER A 57 -5.91 8.34 0.52
C SER A 57 -6.57 7.34 -0.43
N ARG A 58 -7.88 7.15 -0.31
CA ARG A 58 -8.69 6.34 -1.25
C ARG A 58 -10.13 6.85 -1.31
N ILE A 59 -10.90 6.33 -2.26
CA ILE A 59 -12.35 6.52 -2.32
C ILE A 59 -13.00 5.18 -1.96
N PRO A 60 -13.77 5.09 -0.84
CA PRO A 60 -14.45 3.87 -0.46
C PRO A 60 -15.36 3.33 -1.56
N GLY A 61 -15.31 2.02 -1.80
CA GLY A 61 -16.10 1.37 -2.84
C GLY A 61 -15.58 1.57 -4.28
N GLN A 62 -14.57 2.42 -4.49
CA GLN A 62 -13.96 2.63 -5.81
C GLN A 62 -12.64 1.87 -5.93
N PRO A 63 -12.55 0.82 -6.77
CA PRO A 63 -11.30 0.12 -7.03
C PRO A 63 -10.24 1.07 -7.61
N ARG A 64 -8.97 0.80 -7.30
CA ARG A 64 -7.82 1.54 -7.86
C ARG A 64 -7.87 3.06 -7.60
N SER A 65 -8.44 3.46 -6.46
CA SER A 65 -8.53 4.86 -6.02
C SER A 65 -7.42 5.27 -5.05
N ILE A 66 -6.53 4.34 -4.68
CA ILE A 66 -5.44 4.60 -3.73
C ILE A 66 -4.48 5.64 -4.30
N ARG A 67 -4.13 6.65 -3.50
CA ARG A 67 -3.07 7.62 -3.77
C ARG A 67 -2.08 7.64 -2.61
N LEU A 68 -0.79 7.69 -2.92
CA LEU A 68 0.26 7.89 -1.90
C LEU A 68 0.29 9.36 -1.47
N LEU A 69 0.42 9.60 -0.16
CA LEU A 69 0.52 10.93 0.45
C LEU A 69 1.89 11.17 1.08
N ILE A 70 2.87 10.36 0.70
CA ILE A 70 4.26 10.46 1.13
C ILE A 70 5.16 10.46 -0.10
N ASP A 71 6.34 11.05 0.06
CA ASP A 71 7.33 11.11 -1.00
C ASP A 71 7.97 9.73 -1.24
N ALA A 72 8.34 9.47 -2.50
CA ALA A 72 8.88 8.17 -2.92
C ALA A 72 10.24 7.85 -2.27
N ASP A 73 11.01 8.87 -1.86
CA ASP A 73 12.28 8.73 -1.15
C ASP A 73 12.11 8.18 0.28
N GLN A 74 10.93 8.36 0.87
CA GLN A 74 10.57 7.80 2.18
C GLN A 74 10.14 6.33 2.08
N ILE A 75 9.78 5.85 0.89
CA ILE A 75 9.25 4.51 0.69
C ILE A 75 10.42 3.51 0.65
N PRO A 76 10.41 2.45 1.48
CA PRO A 76 11.47 1.46 1.45
C PRO A 76 11.41 0.66 0.14
N ARG A 77 12.52 0.04 -0.24
CA ARG A 77 12.53 -0.87 -1.39
C ARG A 77 11.54 -2.04 -1.17
N LEU A 78 10.75 -2.34 -2.20
CA LEU A 78 9.86 -3.49 -2.21
C LEU A 78 10.67 -4.79 -2.14
N LYS A 79 10.34 -5.62 -1.16
CA LYS A 79 10.85 -6.97 -0.96
C LYS A 79 9.77 -7.95 -1.40
N ARG A 80 10.18 -9.04 -2.06
CA ARG A 80 9.26 -10.14 -2.33
C ARG A 80 8.90 -10.81 -1.00
N PRO A 81 7.60 -10.95 -0.66
CA PRO A 81 7.19 -11.77 0.47
C PRO A 81 7.68 -13.21 0.23
N ARG A 82 8.22 -13.83 1.29
CA ARG A 82 8.65 -15.23 1.29
C ARG A 82 7.46 -16.14 1.53
#